data_AF-A0A948R4Y7-F1
#
_entry.id   AF-A0A948R4Y7-F1
#
_cell.length_a   1.000
_cell.length_b   1.000
_cell.length_c   1.000
_cell.angle_alpha   90.00
_cell.angle_beta   90.00
_cell.angle_gamma   90.00
#
_symmetry.space_group_name_H-M   'P 1'
#
loop_
_entity.id
_entity.type
_entity.pdbx_description
1 polymer ?
#
loop_
_entity_poly.entity_id
_entity_poly.type
_entity_poly.pdbx_seq_one_letter_code
_entity_poly.pdbx_strand_id
1 'polypeptide(L)'
;MNHTPFASLAVLTLLTVPAVAHAQNAPPPASVSASVAAPAPENAPAPATLKFDPYADIRYRLELVDQDGLPQDATASTLRIRAGVRLGEWHGFSAQVEGEAIARIGPRDFNDTVNGRTAFPVVADPSDVLLNQAIVKWQPVKELSASAGRQAVNLDNQRWFGSVGWRQNDQTLDTVRLTAT
;
A
#
# COMPACT_ATOMS: atom_id res chain seq x y z
N MET A 1 49.58 24.60 0.90
CA MET A 1 49.33 25.98 0.42
C MET A 1 47.82 26.10 0.27
N ASN A 2 47.09 26.36 1.36
CA ASN A 2 46.46 27.66 1.71
C ASN A 2 45.67 28.25 0.52
N HIS A 3 44.36 28.48 0.58
CA HIS A 3 43.71 29.48 1.43
C HIS A 3 42.20 29.20 1.64
N THR A 4 41.74 29.20 2.91
CA THR A 4 40.47 29.82 3.36
C THR A 4 40.68 31.34 3.45
N PRO A 5 39.66 32.23 3.34
CA PRO A 5 38.80 32.67 4.48
C PRO A 5 37.34 33.03 4.02
N PHE A 6 36.33 33.37 4.82
CA PHE A 6 36.24 34.39 5.87
C PHE A 6 35.07 34.12 6.84
N ALA A 7 35.35 34.28 8.13
CA ALA A 7 34.37 34.49 9.19
C ALA A 7 33.96 35.97 9.23
N SER A 8 32.69 36.25 9.52
CA SER A 8 32.20 37.59 9.88
C SER A 8 31.59 37.50 11.27
N LEU A 9 32.33 38.01 12.26
CA LEU A 9 31.92 38.12 13.66
C LEU A 9 31.77 39.62 13.96
N ALA A 10 30.54 40.10 14.11
CA ALA A 10 30.29 41.47 14.54
C ALA A 10 30.24 41.50 16.07
N VAL A 11 31.32 42.04 16.66
CA VAL A 11 31.40 42.43 18.07
C VAL A 11 30.92 43.86 18.19
N LEU A 12 29.95 44.13 19.06
CA LEU A 12 29.56 45.49 19.44
C LEU A 12 29.65 45.61 20.97
N THR A 13 30.60 46.43 21.43
CA THR A 13 30.78 46.80 22.82
C THR A 13 30.98 48.31 22.92
N LEU A 14 30.22 49.00 23.77
CA LEU A 14 30.57 50.19 24.58
C LEU A 14 29.28 50.59 25.35
N LEU A 15 29.14 50.53 26.68
CA LEU A 15 29.82 51.13 27.84
C LEU A 15 29.52 52.63 28.07
N THR A 16 28.78 52.94 29.15
CA THR A 16 28.86 54.07 30.13
C THR A 16 27.49 54.19 30.85
N VAL A 17 27.32 54.46 32.15
CA VAL A 17 27.89 55.45 33.11
C VAL A 17 27.73 54.89 34.56
N PRO A 18 28.60 55.21 35.55
CA PRO A 18 28.41 54.77 36.94
C PRO A 18 27.49 55.72 37.73
N ALA A 19 26.65 55.18 38.61
CA ALA A 19 25.92 55.95 39.60
C ALA A 19 26.16 55.40 41.02
N VAL A 20 26.75 56.28 41.81
CA VAL A 20 26.89 56.40 43.27
C VAL A 20 26.12 55.40 44.15
N ALA A 21 26.87 54.76 45.05
CA ALA A 21 26.41 53.88 46.12
C ALA A 21 25.60 54.62 47.19
N HIS A 22 24.52 54.01 47.69
CA HIS A 22 23.99 54.18 49.05
C HIS A 22 23.35 52.87 49.56
N ALA A 23 23.87 52.41 50.70
CA ALA A 23 23.29 51.57 51.76
C ALA A 23 22.35 50.37 51.43
N GLN A 24 22.89 49.17 51.67
CA GLN A 24 22.38 48.13 52.59
C GLN A 24 20.87 47.79 52.52
N ASN A 25 20.56 46.65 51.87
CA ASN A 25 19.62 45.63 52.36
C ASN A 25 19.83 44.33 51.57
N ALA A 26 20.09 43.22 52.27
CA ALA A 26 20.40 41.92 51.68
C ALA A 26 19.19 41.33 50.92
N PRO A 27 19.35 40.80 49.69
CA PRO A 27 18.28 40.08 49.02
C PRO A 27 18.11 38.67 49.61
N PRO A 28 16.87 38.17 49.78
CA PRO A 28 16.63 36.76 50.12
C PRO A 28 17.13 35.84 48.98
N PRO A 29 17.53 34.59 49.27
CA PRO A 29 18.07 33.71 48.24
C PRO A 29 17.00 33.42 47.18
N ALA A 30 17.29 33.83 45.94
CA ALA A 30 16.50 33.46 44.77
C ALA A 30 16.50 31.92 44.65
N SER A 31 15.31 31.32 44.75
CA SER A 31 15.10 29.92 44.43
C SER A 31 15.26 29.75 42.91
N VAL A 32 16.45 29.38 42.47
CA VAL A 32 16.68 28.97 41.08
C VAL A 32 16.04 27.60 40.92
N SER A 33 14.77 27.56 40.51
CA SER A 33 14.15 26.34 39.99
C SER A 33 14.80 26.04 38.64
N ALA A 34 15.92 25.31 38.68
CA ALA A 34 16.48 24.69 37.50
C ALA A 34 15.50 23.60 37.04
N SER A 35 14.62 23.95 36.09
CA SER A 35 13.92 22.95 35.30
C SER A 35 14.98 22.21 34.48
N VAL A 36 15.45 21.09 35.01
CA VAL A 36 16.14 20.09 34.19
C VAL A 36 15.06 19.54 33.26
N ALA A 37 14.97 20.12 32.06
CA ALA A 37 14.30 19.47 30.95
C ALA A 37 15.04 18.16 30.73
N ALA A 38 14.41 17.04 31.12
CA ALA A 38 14.90 15.73 30.76
C ALA A 38 15.07 15.73 29.22
N PRO A 39 16.22 15.29 28.69
CA PRO A 39 16.36 15.16 27.25
C PRO A 39 15.26 14.21 26.78
N ALA A 40 14.37 14.71 25.93
CA ALA A 40 13.42 13.86 25.23
C ALA A 40 14.23 12.76 24.52
N PRO A 41 13.82 11.48 24.59
CA PRO A 41 14.56 10.41 23.95
C PRO A 41 14.66 10.71 22.44
N GLU A 42 15.86 11.06 21.99
CA GLU A 42 16.21 11.42 20.61
C GLU A 42 15.95 10.28 19.60
N ASN A 43 15.63 9.08 20.11
CA ASN A 43 15.38 7.86 19.34
C ASN A 43 14.00 7.22 19.61
N ALA A 44 13.00 7.98 20.05
CA ALA A 44 11.63 7.45 20.01
C ALA A 44 11.26 7.21 18.53
N PRO A 45 10.95 5.97 18.10
CA PRO A 45 10.47 5.75 16.74
C PRO A 45 9.24 6.64 16.53
N ALA A 46 9.22 7.36 15.42
CA ALA A 46 8.06 8.18 15.06
C ALA A 46 6.80 7.30 15.17
N PRO A 47 5.69 7.83 15.72
CA PRO A 47 4.46 7.06 15.82
C PRO A 47 4.12 6.50 14.44
N ALA A 48 3.81 5.20 14.38
CA ALA A 48 3.45 4.56 13.13
C ALA A 48 2.20 5.24 12.59
N THR A 49 2.35 6.04 11.53
CA THR A 49 1.22 6.70 10.88
C THR A 49 0.52 5.70 9.98
N LEU A 50 -0.80 5.55 10.18
CA LEU A 50 -1.65 4.74 9.32
C LEU A 50 -1.69 5.36 7.92
N LYS A 51 -1.29 4.61 6.89
CA LYS A 51 -1.26 5.07 5.49
C LYS A 51 -2.26 4.30 4.66
N PHE A 52 -3.03 5.00 3.84
CA PHE A 52 -3.94 4.41 2.86
C PHE A 52 -3.43 4.71 1.45
N ASP A 53 -3.38 3.67 0.62
CA ASP A 53 -2.95 3.70 -0.77
C ASP A 53 -4.11 3.20 -1.66
N PRO A 54 -5.01 4.09 -2.12
CA PRO A 54 -6.06 3.73 -3.06
C PRO A 54 -5.48 3.51 -4.46
N TYR A 55 -6.03 2.54 -5.18
CA TYR A 55 -5.59 2.23 -6.55
C TYR A 55 -6.76 1.76 -7.42
N ALA A 56 -6.57 1.85 -8.74
CA ALA A 56 -7.47 1.30 -9.73
C ALA A 56 -6.71 0.76 -10.95
N ASP A 57 -7.26 -0.27 -11.59
CA ASP A 57 -6.78 -0.89 -12.83
C ASP A 57 -7.95 -1.00 -13.80
N ILE A 58 -7.73 -0.67 -15.07
CA ILE A 58 -8.72 -0.85 -16.13
C ILE A 58 -8.06 -1.59 -17.27
N ARG A 59 -8.68 -2.70 -17.69
CA ARG A 59 -8.17 -3.54 -18.78
C ARG A 59 -9.27 -3.86 -19.77
N TYR A 60 -9.13 -3.31 -20.97
CA TYR A 60 -9.90 -3.77 -22.12
C TYR A 60 -9.20 -4.97 -22.77
N ARG A 61 -9.97 -5.99 -23.16
CA ARG A 61 -9.48 -7.13 -23.95
C ARG A 61 -10.46 -7.47 -25.05
N LEU A 62 -9.91 -7.55 -26.26
CA LEU A 62 -10.56 -8.16 -27.41
C LEU A 62 -9.91 -9.53 -27.65
N GLU A 63 -10.72 -10.57 -27.70
CA GLU A 63 -10.28 -11.94 -27.94
C GLU A 63 -11.10 -12.52 -29.09
N LEU A 64 -10.37 -13.03 -30.09
CA LEU A 64 -10.92 -13.64 -31.30
C LEU A 64 -10.46 -15.10 -31.29
N VAL A 65 -11.40 -16.03 -31.38
CA VAL A 65 -11.10 -17.46 -31.39
C VAL A 65 -11.83 -18.11 -32.55
N ASP A 66 -11.08 -18.77 -33.40
CA ASP A 66 -11.56 -19.73 -34.38
C ASP A 66 -11.24 -21.13 -33.84
N GLN A 67 -12.22 -22.04 -33.89
CA GLN A 67 -12.06 -23.39 -33.36
C GLN A 67 -12.71 -24.41 -34.29
N ASP A 68 -11.88 -25.35 -34.78
CA ASP A 68 -12.34 -26.48 -35.57
C ASP A 68 -13.47 -27.26 -34.86
N GLY A 69 -14.51 -27.60 -35.62
CA GLY A 69 -15.66 -28.36 -35.14
C GLY A 69 -16.75 -27.53 -34.47
N LEU A 70 -16.59 -26.20 -34.38
CA LEU A 70 -17.67 -25.28 -33.99
C LEU A 70 -18.21 -24.51 -35.20
N PRO A 71 -19.53 -24.23 -35.25
CA PRO A 71 -20.15 -23.58 -36.40
C PRO A 71 -19.99 -22.05 -36.43
N GLN A 72 -19.42 -21.43 -35.38
CA GLN A 72 -19.27 -19.98 -35.26
C GLN A 72 -17.91 -19.62 -34.67
N ASP A 73 -17.40 -18.45 -35.02
CA ASP A 73 -16.19 -17.87 -34.42
C ASP A 73 -16.55 -17.08 -33.16
N ALA A 74 -15.66 -17.07 -32.17
CA ALA A 74 -15.85 -16.24 -30.98
C ALA A 74 -15.23 -14.86 -31.16
N THR A 75 -16.02 -13.82 -30.84
CA THR A 75 -15.54 -12.45 -30.64
C THR A 75 -15.95 -11.99 -29.25
N ALA A 76 -14.98 -11.96 -28.34
CA ALA A 76 -15.16 -11.52 -26.96
C ALA A 76 -14.52 -10.15 -26.74
N SER A 77 -15.37 -9.13 -26.60
CA SER A 77 -14.97 -7.79 -26.19
C SER A 77 -15.35 -7.57 -24.73
N THR A 78 -14.33 -7.39 -23.88
CA THR A 78 -14.48 -7.35 -22.42
C THR A 78 -13.71 -6.17 -21.84
N LEU A 79 -14.25 -5.59 -20.77
CA LEU A 79 -13.65 -4.51 -20.00
C LEU A 79 -13.65 -4.93 -18.54
N ARG A 80 -12.46 -4.96 -17.94
CA ARG A 80 -12.29 -5.18 -16.51
C ARG A 80 -11.94 -3.87 -15.83
N ILE A 81 -12.52 -3.67 -14.66
CA ILE A 81 -12.22 -2.58 -13.75
C ILE A 81 -11.92 -3.21 -12.39
N ARG A 82 -10.78 -2.87 -11.80
CA ARG A 82 -10.47 -3.18 -10.41
C ARG A 82 -10.24 -1.89 -9.66
N ALA A 83 -10.70 -1.84 -8.43
CA ALA A 83 -10.41 -0.74 -7.54
C ALA A 83 -10.25 -1.28 -6.12
N GLY A 84 -9.32 -0.70 -5.38
CA GLY A 84 -9.01 -1.15 -4.05
C GLY A 84 -8.26 -0.12 -3.22
N VAL A 85 -8.03 -0.48 -1.97
CA VAL A 85 -7.24 0.28 -1.02
C VAL A 85 -6.29 -0.67 -0.32
N ARG A 86 -5.01 -0.27 -0.24
CA ARG A 86 -4.03 -0.93 0.63
C ARG A 86 -3.81 -0.10 1.87
N LEU A 87 -3.82 -0.77 3.00
CA LEU A 87 -3.35 -0.24 4.26
C LEU A 87 -1.85 -0.51 4.36
N GLY A 88 -1.06 0.56 4.41
CA GLY A 88 0.37 0.48 4.68
C GLY A 88 0.65 -0.13 6.05
N GLU A 89 1.90 -0.54 6.27
CA GLU A 89 2.25 -1.22 7.51
C GLU A 89 2.06 -0.33 8.74
N TRP A 90 1.31 -0.82 9.72
CA TRP A 90 1.02 -0.17 10.98
C TRP A 90 1.17 -1.17 12.13
N HIS A 91 2.21 -1.00 12.95
CA HIS A 91 2.59 -1.94 14.01
C HIS A 91 2.67 -3.41 13.54
N GLY A 92 3.25 -3.63 12.36
CA GLY A 92 3.37 -4.95 11.73
C GLY A 92 2.09 -5.46 11.05
N PHE A 93 0.98 -4.72 11.10
CA PHE A 93 -0.24 -5.07 10.36
C PHE A 93 -0.30 -4.34 9.02
N SER A 94 -0.73 -5.04 7.97
CA SER A 94 -1.15 -4.44 6.71
C SER A 94 -2.40 -5.14 6.20
N ALA A 95 -3.16 -4.48 5.33
CA ALA A 95 -4.39 -5.03 4.80
C ALA A 95 -4.63 -4.55 3.37
N GLN A 96 -5.45 -5.27 2.63
CA GLN A 96 -5.90 -4.87 1.30
C GLN A 96 -7.33 -5.33 1.07
N VAL A 97 -8.12 -4.47 0.44
CA VAL A 97 -9.43 -4.80 -0.11
C VAL A 97 -9.48 -4.36 -1.57
N GLU A 98 -9.99 -5.23 -2.45
CA GLU A 98 -10.08 -4.99 -3.88
C GLU A 98 -11.41 -5.55 -4.41
N GLY A 99 -12.19 -4.70 -5.08
CA GLY A 99 -13.33 -5.12 -5.88
C GLY A 99 -12.95 -5.23 -7.36
N GLU A 100 -13.61 -6.12 -8.08
CA GLU A 100 -13.52 -6.29 -9.52
C GLU A 100 -14.90 -6.22 -10.16
N ALA A 101 -14.96 -5.61 -11.34
CA ALA A 101 -16.09 -5.67 -12.25
C ALA A 101 -15.60 -6.03 -13.65
N ILE A 102 -16.26 -6.99 -14.29
CA ILE A 102 -16.05 -7.35 -15.69
C ILE A 102 -17.34 -7.07 -16.44
N ALA A 103 -17.24 -6.27 -17.50
CA ALA A 103 -18.33 -5.96 -18.40
C ALA A 103 -17.98 -6.44 -19.81
N ARG A 104 -18.93 -7.08 -20.48
CA ARG A 104 -18.84 -7.30 -21.93
C ARG A 104 -19.27 -6.03 -22.66
N ILE A 105 -18.53 -5.68 -23.70
CA ILE A 105 -18.86 -4.55 -24.58
C ILE A 105 -19.34 -5.10 -25.92
N GLY A 106 -20.56 -4.75 -26.34
CA GLY A 106 -21.10 -5.18 -27.62
C GLY A 106 -21.73 -6.58 -27.64
N PRO A 107 -21.80 -7.22 -28.83
CA PRO A 107 -22.45 -8.51 -29.05
C PRO A 107 -21.88 -9.63 -28.17
N ARG A 108 -22.70 -10.65 -27.91
CA ARG A 108 -22.39 -11.76 -27.00
C ARG A 108 -21.94 -12.99 -27.78
N ASP A 109 -21.01 -12.81 -28.72
CA ASP A 109 -20.65 -13.82 -29.71
C ASP A 109 -19.51 -14.72 -29.22
N PHE A 110 -19.69 -15.30 -28.02
CA PHE A 110 -18.78 -16.27 -27.42
C PHE A 110 -19.48 -17.05 -26.31
N ASN A 111 -18.91 -18.19 -25.93
CA ASN A 111 -19.39 -18.98 -24.79
C ASN A 111 -18.61 -18.62 -23.53
N ASP A 112 -19.27 -18.01 -22.54
CA ASP A 112 -18.66 -17.65 -21.24
C ASP A 112 -18.83 -18.74 -20.18
N THR A 113 -19.22 -19.96 -20.60
CA THR A 113 -19.53 -21.15 -19.79
C THR A 113 -20.83 -21.09 -19.00
N VAL A 114 -21.46 -19.92 -18.88
CA VAL A 114 -22.71 -19.71 -18.13
C VAL A 114 -23.87 -19.19 -18.98
N ASN A 115 -23.60 -18.74 -20.21
CA ASN A 115 -24.58 -18.18 -21.14
C ASN A 115 -25.22 -19.20 -22.10
N GLY A 116 -24.79 -20.46 -22.05
CA GLY A 116 -25.36 -21.55 -22.86
C GLY A 116 -25.03 -21.50 -24.36
N ARG A 117 -24.10 -20.65 -24.81
CA ARG A 117 -23.75 -20.48 -26.24
C ARG A 117 -22.79 -21.55 -26.75
N THR A 118 -23.19 -22.81 -26.69
CA THR A 118 -22.35 -23.96 -27.09
C THR A 118 -21.94 -24.00 -28.56
N ALA A 119 -22.59 -23.20 -29.41
CA ALA A 119 -22.23 -23.03 -30.82
C ALA A 119 -20.96 -22.17 -31.05
N PHE A 120 -20.47 -21.47 -30.01
CA PHE A 120 -19.30 -20.59 -30.07
C PHE A 120 -18.13 -21.15 -29.24
N PRO A 121 -16.88 -20.84 -29.61
CA PRO A 121 -15.71 -21.12 -28.79
C PRO A 121 -15.81 -20.52 -27.38
N VAL A 122 -15.10 -21.16 -26.44
CA VAL A 122 -15.14 -20.79 -25.02
C VAL A 122 -14.17 -19.66 -24.71
N VAL A 123 -14.70 -18.53 -24.26
CA VAL A 123 -13.97 -17.45 -23.61
C VAL A 123 -14.56 -17.25 -22.23
N ALA A 124 -14.01 -17.94 -21.23
CA ALA A 124 -14.58 -18.03 -19.89
C ALA A 124 -14.27 -16.78 -19.03
N ASP A 125 -14.78 -15.64 -19.48
CA ASP A 125 -14.74 -14.35 -18.80
C ASP A 125 -16.17 -13.75 -18.76
N PRO A 126 -17.06 -14.32 -17.93
CA PRO A 126 -18.42 -13.82 -17.78
C PRO A 126 -18.42 -12.39 -17.23
N SER A 127 -19.49 -11.65 -17.51
CA SER A 127 -19.68 -10.34 -16.87
C SER A 127 -20.10 -10.54 -15.42
N ASP A 128 -19.36 -9.96 -14.48
CA ASP A 128 -19.57 -10.16 -13.05
C ASP A 128 -19.05 -8.96 -12.24
N VAL A 129 -19.48 -8.86 -10.99
CA VAL A 129 -18.96 -7.90 -9.99
C VAL A 129 -18.72 -8.65 -8.69
N LEU A 130 -17.46 -8.69 -8.24
CA LEU A 130 -17.05 -9.50 -7.11
C LEU A 130 -16.02 -8.81 -6.20
N LEU A 131 -15.90 -9.33 -4.99
CA LEU A 131 -14.77 -9.03 -4.11
C LEU A 131 -13.58 -9.88 -4.55
N ASN A 132 -12.55 -9.22 -5.11
CA ASN A 132 -11.40 -9.92 -5.65
C ASN A 132 -10.39 -10.28 -4.57
N GLN A 133 -10.00 -9.33 -3.72
CA GLN A 133 -9.06 -9.56 -2.63
C GLN A 133 -9.55 -8.91 -1.34
N ALA A 134 -9.36 -9.60 -0.23
CA ALA A 134 -9.65 -9.11 1.11
C ALA A 134 -8.73 -9.85 2.06
N ILE A 135 -7.60 -9.24 2.38
CA ILE A 135 -6.51 -9.89 3.09
C ILE A 135 -5.97 -8.99 4.20
N VAL A 136 -5.68 -9.62 5.34
CA VAL A 136 -4.91 -9.02 6.42
C VAL A 136 -3.59 -9.77 6.54
N LYS A 137 -2.51 -9.04 6.76
CA LYS A 137 -1.17 -9.56 6.98
C LYS A 137 -0.64 -9.03 8.30
N TRP A 138 0.10 -9.87 8.99
CA TRP A 138 0.78 -9.54 10.24
C TRP A 138 2.23 -10.01 10.17
N GLN A 139 3.15 -9.08 10.40
CA GLN A 139 4.59 -9.29 10.37
C GLN A 139 5.22 -8.55 11.56
N PRO A 140 5.26 -9.17 12.76
CA PRO A 140 5.79 -8.53 13.96
C PRO A 140 7.32 -8.41 13.93
N VAL A 141 7.98 -9.35 13.25
CA VAL A 141 9.44 -9.43 13.05
C VAL A 141 9.71 -9.93 11.63
N LYS A 142 10.94 -9.81 11.13
CA LYS A 142 11.27 -10.12 9.74
C LYS A 142 11.12 -11.62 9.43
N GLU A 143 11.38 -12.45 10.42
CA GLU A 143 11.45 -13.91 10.35
C GLU A 143 10.06 -14.55 10.39
N LEU A 144 9.03 -13.83 10.83
CA LEU A 144 7.68 -14.34 11.03
C LEU A 144 6.66 -13.50 10.27
N SER A 145 5.91 -14.13 9.37
CA SER A 145 4.75 -13.49 8.74
C SER A 145 3.55 -14.40 8.72
N ALA A 146 2.38 -13.82 8.96
CA ALA A 146 1.09 -14.46 8.84
C ALA A 146 0.20 -13.66 7.88
N SER A 147 -0.67 -14.35 7.15
CA SER A 147 -1.69 -13.72 6.31
C SER A 147 -2.94 -14.55 6.30
N ALA A 148 -4.10 -13.89 6.24
CA ALA A 148 -5.39 -14.54 6.19
C ALA A 148 -6.36 -13.75 5.31
N GLY A 149 -7.16 -14.48 4.54
CA GLY A 149 -8.23 -13.93 3.71
C GLY A 149 -8.11 -14.32 2.25
N ARG A 150 -8.85 -13.60 1.41
CA ARG A 150 -8.87 -13.80 -0.04
C ARG A 150 -7.70 -13.11 -0.70
N GLN A 151 -6.88 -13.87 -1.42
CA GLN A 151 -5.72 -13.32 -2.13
C GLN A 151 -5.41 -14.11 -3.41
N ALA A 152 -4.73 -13.47 -4.35
CA ALA A 152 -4.08 -14.18 -5.45
C ALA A 152 -2.87 -14.96 -4.92
N VAL A 153 -2.83 -16.26 -5.15
CA VAL A 153 -1.75 -17.14 -4.67
C VAL A 153 -1.12 -17.86 -5.85
N ASN A 154 0.19 -17.71 -5.99
CA ASN A 154 1.03 -18.51 -6.87
C ASN A 154 2.07 -19.24 -6.02
N LEU A 155 1.95 -20.56 -5.93
CA LEU A 155 2.91 -21.43 -5.25
C LEU A 155 3.71 -22.21 -6.27
N ASP A 156 5.04 -22.22 -6.09
CA ASP A 156 5.94 -23.08 -6.85
C ASP A 156 5.74 -22.93 -8.37
N ASN A 157 5.81 -21.68 -8.83
CA ASN A 157 5.57 -21.30 -10.24
C ASN A 157 4.20 -21.76 -10.77
N GLN A 158 3.17 -21.75 -9.91
CA GLN A 158 1.80 -22.19 -10.21
C GLN A 158 1.65 -23.69 -10.49
N ARG A 159 2.64 -24.53 -10.13
CA ARG A 159 2.58 -26.00 -10.35
C ARG A 159 1.45 -26.67 -9.57
N TRP A 160 1.10 -26.12 -8.41
CA TRP A 160 0.09 -26.68 -7.52
C TRP A 160 -1.10 -25.76 -7.36
N PHE A 161 -0.83 -24.50 -6.99
CA PHE A 161 -1.84 -23.48 -6.76
C PHE A 161 -1.40 -22.20 -7.46
N GLY A 162 -2.30 -21.65 -8.28
CA GLY A 162 -2.01 -20.49 -9.11
C GLY A 162 -3.26 -19.67 -9.36
N SER A 163 -3.07 -18.36 -9.41
CA SER A 163 -4.00 -17.41 -9.98
C SER A 163 -3.81 -17.30 -11.49
N VAL A 164 -4.91 -17.17 -12.23
CA VAL A 164 -4.90 -17.12 -13.70
C VAL A 164 -4.84 -15.67 -14.18
N GLY A 165 -3.64 -15.08 -14.14
CA GLY A 165 -3.45 -13.63 -14.40
C GLY A 165 -3.69 -13.17 -15.86
N TRP A 166 -3.81 -14.11 -16.81
CA TRP A 166 -4.09 -13.79 -18.22
C TRP A 166 -5.59 -13.70 -18.53
N ARG A 167 -6.47 -14.23 -17.66
CA ARG A 167 -7.92 -14.06 -17.78
C ARG A 167 -8.32 -12.66 -17.31
N GLN A 168 -9.51 -12.22 -17.71
CA GLN A 168 -10.05 -10.98 -17.15
C GLN A 168 -10.38 -11.23 -15.68
N ASN A 169 -11.07 -12.34 -15.42
CA ASN A 169 -11.33 -12.83 -14.07
C ASN A 169 -10.13 -13.67 -13.58
N ASP A 170 -9.38 -13.15 -12.59
CA ASP A 170 -8.30 -13.94 -11.99
C ASP A 170 -8.84 -14.81 -10.85
N GLN A 171 -8.28 -16.02 -10.74
CA GLN A 171 -8.63 -16.89 -9.64
C GLN A 171 -8.00 -16.37 -8.34
N THR A 172 -8.83 -16.11 -7.33
CA THR A 172 -8.40 -15.79 -5.97
C THR A 172 -8.83 -16.88 -4.99
N LEU A 173 -8.05 -17.04 -3.93
CA LEU A 173 -8.17 -18.16 -3.00
C LEU A 173 -8.27 -17.63 -1.58
N ASP A 174 -9.20 -18.21 -0.81
CA ASP A 174 -9.31 -17.97 0.62
C ASP A 174 -8.25 -18.82 1.33
N THR A 175 -7.28 -18.15 1.93
CA THR A 175 -6.08 -18.83 2.47
C THR A 175 -5.69 -18.28 3.83
N VAL A 176 -5.02 -19.14 4.59
CA VAL A 176 -4.24 -18.76 5.77
C VAL A 176 -2.82 -19.25 5.52
N ARG A 177 -1.84 -18.36 5.63
CA ARG A 177 -0.42 -18.68 5.46
C ARG A 177 0.37 -18.19 6.67
N LEU A 178 1.20 -19.07 7.20
CA LEU A 178 2.23 -18.77 8.18
C LEU A 178 3.59 -19.10 7.57
N THR A 179 4.52 -18.15 7.63
CA THR A 179 5.90 -18.34 7.20
C THR A 179 6.80 -17.98 8.36
N ALA A 180 7.67 -18.93 8.73
CA ALA A 180 8.75 -18.74 9.69
C ALA A 180 10.05 -19.19 9.01
N THR A 181 11.06 -18.32 8.98
CA THR A 181 12.38 -18.59 8.37
C THR A 181 13.46 -18.53 9.43
#